data_AF-A0AAI9SU53-F1
#
_entry.id   AF-A0AAI9SU53-F1
#
_cell.length_a   1.000
_cell.length_b   1.000
_cell.length_c   1.000
_cell.angle_alpha   90.00
_cell.angle_beta   90.00
_cell.angle_gamma   90.00
#
_symmetry.space_group_name_H-M   'P 1'
#
loop_
_entity.id
_entity.type
_entity.pdbx_description
1 polymer ?
#
loop_
_entity_poly.entity_id
_entity_poly.type
_entity_poly.pdbx_seq_one_letter_code
_entity_poly.pdbx_strand_id
1 'polypeptide(L)'
;MGSGKEDLRITTAIAVGDDTDLDAQSYLKRVQDEADKINLVLYHHHDDDHSEMIVEENRHLAMDDDVWSTMVMESFLSLKSKMLHHTFEKHETPARLLLNSNSIFQELPPDYLILKLQRRECFAILSRLTRLITVSVNSAFSQWIWQIFIRIDNILEANECSIMRDLAKRAIHLKRVLGETEGEGNVAGQTSSIAKFTFDMIIIIVGKYYRQSDLLPLSDYH
;
A
#
# COMPACT_ATOMS: atom_id res chain seq x y z
N MET A 1 -35.96 15.28 5.46
CA MET A 1 -34.82 14.61 6.09
C MET A 1 -35.38 13.54 7.02
N GLY A 2 -35.57 12.32 6.49
CA GLY A 2 -36.03 11.18 7.27
C GLY A 2 -34.82 10.38 7.74
N SER A 3 -34.56 10.39 9.04
CA SER A 3 -33.53 9.54 9.67
C SER A 3 -34.08 8.12 9.70
N GLY A 4 -33.63 7.29 8.76
CA GLY A 4 -33.83 5.84 8.79
C GLY A 4 -32.94 5.24 9.87
N LYS A 5 -33.42 5.28 11.13
CA LYS A 5 -32.95 4.34 12.14
C LYS A 5 -33.62 3.01 11.81
N GLU A 6 -32.88 2.13 11.15
CA GLU A 6 -33.25 0.72 11.08
C GLU A 6 -33.17 0.18 12.50
N ASP A 7 -34.33 0.09 13.15
CA ASP A 7 -34.48 -0.64 14.40
C ASP A 7 -34.03 -2.08 14.14
N LEU A 8 -32.88 -2.47 14.68
CA LEU A 8 -32.45 -3.87 14.81
C LEU A 8 -33.47 -4.58 15.71
N ARG A 9 -34.60 -4.97 15.12
CA ARG A 9 -35.58 -5.85 15.75
C ARG A 9 -34.96 -7.23 15.81
N ILE A 10 -34.27 -7.51 16.91
CA ILE A 10 -33.93 -8.87 17.32
C ILE A 10 -35.27 -9.61 17.38
N THR A 11 -35.54 -10.39 16.34
CA THR A 11 -36.81 -11.08 16.21
C THR A 11 -36.71 -12.33 17.06
N THR A 12 -37.54 -12.44 18.09
CA THR A 12 -37.56 -13.57 19.01
C THR A 12 -37.81 -14.86 18.21
N ALA A 13 -36.84 -15.78 18.20
CA ALA A 13 -36.90 -16.99 17.37
C ALA A 13 -37.97 -18.00 17.81
N ILE A 14 -38.49 -17.86 19.03
CA ILE A 14 -39.52 -18.74 19.58
C ILE A 14 -40.81 -17.93 19.67
N ALA A 15 -41.77 -18.25 18.79
CA ALA A 15 -43.11 -17.73 18.90
C ALA A 15 -43.78 -18.37 20.12
N VAL A 16 -44.22 -17.55 21.08
CA VAL A 16 -45.12 -17.98 22.15
C VAL A 16 -46.51 -18.16 21.52
N GLY A 17 -46.71 -19.29 20.86
CA GLY A 17 -48.00 -19.71 20.31
C GLY A 17 -48.81 -20.52 21.33
N ASP A 18 -50.13 -20.45 21.22
CA ASP A 18 -51.15 -21.04 22.12
C ASP A 18 -51.08 -22.57 22.34
N ASP A 19 -50.19 -23.28 21.63
CA ASP A 19 -50.11 -24.75 21.65
C ASP A 19 -48.80 -25.28 22.29
N THR A 20 -48.10 -24.41 23.01
CA THR A 20 -46.89 -24.78 23.76
C THR A 20 -47.23 -25.10 25.22
N ASP A 21 -46.62 -26.16 25.73
CA ASP A 21 -46.79 -26.67 27.10
C ASP A 21 -46.77 -25.52 28.12
N LEU A 22 -47.79 -25.44 28.97
CA LEU A 22 -48.00 -24.35 29.96
C LEU A 22 -46.76 -24.13 30.83
N ASP A 23 -46.03 -25.20 31.10
CA ASP A 23 -44.78 -25.20 31.87
C ASP A 23 -43.64 -24.50 31.11
N ALA A 24 -43.54 -24.70 29.80
CA ALA A 24 -42.54 -24.05 28.95
C ALA A 24 -42.81 -22.55 28.81
N GLN A 25 -44.07 -22.13 28.67
CA GLN A 25 -44.44 -20.72 28.64
C GLN A 25 -44.16 -20.03 29.98
N SER A 26 -44.50 -20.69 31.09
CA SER A 26 -44.23 -20.20 32.44
C SER A 26 -42.73 -20.11 32.74
N TYR A 27 -41.92 -20.98 32.14
CA TYR A 27 -40.46 -20.90 32.20
C TYR A 27 -39.92 -19.73 31.39
N LEU A 28 -40.32 -19.59 30.12
CA LEU A 28 -39.86 -18.50 29.25
C LEU A 28 -40.20 -17.11 29.82
N LYS A 29 -41.39 -16.96 30.38
CA LYS A 29 -41.80 -15.71 31.05
C LYS A 29 -40.90 -15.38 32.25
N ARG A 30 -40.53 -16.38 33.06
CA ARG A 30 -39.60 -16.18 34.19
C ARG A 30 -38.20 -15.78 33.72
N VAL A 31 -37.70 -16.41 32.67
CA VAL A 31 -36.39 -16.07 32.08
C VAL A 31 -36.40 -14.65 31.52
N GLN A 32 -37.50 -14.22 30.90
CA GLN A 32 -37.66 -12.85 30.41
C GLN A 32 -37.70 -11.84 31.57
N ASP A 33 -38.48 -12.11 32.62
CA ASP A 33 -38.53 -11.28 33.83
C ASP A 33 -37.18 -11.21 34.57
N GLU A 34 -36.34 -12.25 34.46
CA GLU A 34 -34.99 -12.28 35.01
C GLU A 34 -34.01 -11.48 34.15
N ALA A 35 -34.06 -11.65 32.82
CA ALA A 35 -33.24 -10.89 31.88
C ALA A 35 -33.51 -9.38 31.94
N ASP A 36 -34.77 -8.96 32.08
CA ASP A 36 -35.14 -7.54 32.22
C ASP A 36 -34.59 -6.89 33.50
N LYS A 37 -34.30 -7.69 34.53
CA LYS A 37 -33.66 -7.21 35.77
C LYS A 37 -32.14 -7.11 35.65
N ILE A 38 -31.55 -7.80 34.68
CA ILE A 38 -30.11 -7.79 34.47
C ILE A 38 -29.79 -6.65 33.50
N ASN A 39 -29.21 -5.57 34.03
CA ASN A 39 -28.73 -4.43 33.24
C ASN A 39 -27.45 -4.86 32.48
N LEU A 40 -27.62 -5.57 31.37
CA LEU A 40 -26.59 -6.38 30.69
C LEU A 40 -25.77 -5.55 29.69
N VAL A 41 -25.10 -4.52 30.21
CA VAL A 41 -23.89 -3.99 29.58
C VAL A 41 -22.77 -4.04 30.62
N LEU A 42 -22.14 -5.21 30.71
CA LEU A 42 -20.95 -5.41 31.53
C LEU A 42 -19.73 -4.99 30.69
N TYR A 43 -19.19 -3.82 31.01
CA TYR A 43 -17.86 -3.45 30.55
C TYR A 43 -16.84 -4.18 31.42
N HIS A 44 -16.30 -5.27 30.90
CA HIS A 44 -15.11 -5.86 31.50
C HIS A 44 -13.92 -4.97 31.08
N HIS A 45 -13.29 -4.29 32.04
CA HIS A 45 -11.97 -3.74 31.80
C HIS A 45 -11.05 -4.95 31.58
N HIS A 46 -10.54 -5.08 30.36
CA HIS A 46 -9.50 -6.06 30.09
C HIS A 46 -8.21 -5.36 30.53
N ASP A 47 -7.70 -5.71 31.71
CA ASP A 47 -6.35 -5.33 32.16
C ASP A 47 -5.28 -6.14 31.38
N ASP A 48 -5.55 -6.40 30.09
CA ASP A 48 -4.53 -6.89 29.19
C ASP A 48 -3.72 -5.67 28.77
N ASP A 49 -2.60 -5.51 29.47
CA ASP A 49 -1.43 -4.70 29.16
C ASP A 49 -0.75 -5.20 27.85
N HIS A 50 -1.59 -5.44 26.85
CA HIS A 50 -1.24 -5.61 25.46
C HIS A 50 -1.85 -4.41 24.74
N SER A 51 -1.32 -3.23 25.09
CA SER A 51 -1.20 -2.17 24.09
C SER A 51 -0.53 -2.83 22.88
N GLU A 52 -1.33 -3.24 21.90
CA GLU A 52 -0.85 -3.38 20.53
C GLU A 52 -0.29 -2.00 20.19
N MET A 53 1.01 -1.84 20.44
CA MET A 53 1.81 -0.78 19.89
C MET A 53 1.55 -0.84 18.39
N ILE A 54 0.70 0.05 17.91
CA ILE A 54 0.76 0.50 16.53
C ILE A 54 2.20 0.99 16.40
N VAL A 55 3.05 0.17 15.79
CA VAL A 55 4.47 0.43 15.65
C VAL A 55 4.61 1.67 14.78
N GLU A 56 4.71 2.84 15.40
CA GLU A 56 5.10 4.09 14.77
C GLU A 56 6.62 4.07 14.50
N GLU A 57 7.10 3.11 13.71
CA GLU A 57 8.55 2.89 13.50
C GLU A 57 9.23 3.89 12.55
N ASN A 58 8.50 4.81 11.91
CA ASN A 58 9.03 5.54 10.75
C ASN A 58 9.41 7.01 10.99
N ARG A 59 9.61 7.44 12.25
CA ARG A 59 9.61 8.86 12.62
C ARG A 59 10.92 9.67 12.42
N HIS A 60 11.97 9.15 11.79
CA HIS A 60 13.27 9.84 11.78
C HIS A 60 14.00 9.95 10.43
N LEU A 61 13.28 9.98 9.30
CA LEU A 61 13.88 10.36 8.01
C LEU A 61 13.42 11.77 7.64
N ALA A 62 14.07 12.78 8.23
CA ALA A 62 13.89 14.17 7.79
C ALA A 62 14.41 14.29 6.34
N MET A 63 13.47 14.38 5.41
CA MET A 63 13.76 14.65 4.01
C MET A 63 13.84 16.17 3.87
N ASP A 64 15.05 16.69 3.68
CA ASP A 64 15.32 18.11 3.39
C ASP A 64 14.94 18.44 1.92
N ASP A 65 13.79 17.92 1.45
CA ASP A 65 13.66 17.37 0.09
C ASP A 65 12.48 17.93 -0.73
N ASP A 66 11.95 19.10 -0.35
CA ASP A 66 10.76 19.65 -1.00
C ASP A 66 11.01 20.05 -2.48
N VAL A 67 12.18 20.63 -2.77
CA VAL A 67 12.54 21.04 -4.14
C VAL A 67 12.74 19.81 -5.04
N TRP A 68 13.48 18.81 -4.58
CA TRP A 68 13.73 17.61 -5.38
C TRP A 68 12.46 16.80 -5.57
N SER A 69 11.65 16.66 -4.52
CA SER A 69 10.33 16.01 -4.59
C SER A 69 9.44 16.66 -5.62
N THR A 70 9.39 18.00 -5.64
CA THR A 70 8.65 18.76 -6.63
C THR A 70 9.18 18.49 -8.04
N MET A 71 10.49 18.55 -8.26
CA MET A 71 11.11 18.26 -9.56
C MET A 71 10.81 16.85 -10.08
N VAL A 72 10.89 15.84 -9.21
CA VAL A 72 10.58 14.44 -9.54
C VAL A 72 9.12 14.31 -9.95
N MET A 73 8.21 14.90 -9.18
CA MET A 73 6.77 14.86 -9.44
C MET A 73 6.40 15.60 -10.73
N GLU A 74 6.96 16.78 -10.98
CA GLU A 74 6.76 17.51 -12.23
C GLU A 74 7.24 16.72 -13.45
N SER A 75 8.44 16.14 -13.35
CA SER A 75 9.01 15.29 -14.41
C SER A 75 8.14 14.06 -14.66
N PHE A 76 7.68 13.41 -13.60
CA PHE A 76 6.82 12.24 -13.66
C PHE A 76 5.47 12.56 -14.32
N LEU A 77 4.78 13.61 -13.86
CA LEU A 77 3.49 14.05 -14.40
C LEU A 77 3.58 14.53 -15.85
N SER A 78 4.66 15.26 -16.18
CA SER A 78 4.94 15.71 -17.56
C SER A 78 5.10 14.53 -18.51
N LEU A 79 5.91 13.53 -18.12
CA LEU A 79 6.12 12.34 -18.92
C LEU A 79 4.84 11.50 -19.06
N LYS A 80 4.08 11.34 -17.98
CA LYS A 80 2.82 10.60 -17.98
C LYS A 80 1.76 11.25 -18.87
N SER A 81 1.66 12.58 -18.85
CA SER A 81 0.78 13.35 -19.73
C SER A 81 1.16 13.18 -21.20
N LYS A 82 2.46 13.23 -21.53
CA LYS A 82 2.95 12.97 -22.90
C LYS A 82 2.57 11.58 -23.39
N MET A 83 2.62 10.58 -22.52
CA MET A 83 2.25 9.20 -22.85
C MET A 83 0.75 8.99 -23.05
N LEU A 84 -0.10 9.70 -22.30
CA LEU A 84 -1.55 9.62 -22.46
C LEU A 84 -2.01 10.14 -23.83
N HIS A 85 -1.35 11.17 -24.37
CA HIS A 85 -1.71 11.80 -25.64
C HIS A 85 -1.15 11.09 -26.88
N HIS A 86 -0.18 10.20 -26.73
CA HIS A 86 0.26 9.38 -27.85
C HIS A 86 -0.72 8.20 -28.04
N THR A 87 -1.65 8.37 -28.98
CA THR A 87 -2.40 7.25 -29.57
C THR A 87 -1.40 6.46 -30.42
N PHE A 88 -0.77 5.44 -29.83
CA PHE A 88 0.28 4.70 -30.53
C PHE A 88 -0.32 3.80 -31.62
N GLU A 89 0.17 3.98 -32.84
CA GLU A 89 -0.10 3.07 -33.97
C GLU A 89 0.31 1.64 -33.58
N LYS A 90 -0.47 0.66 -34.03
CA LYS A 90 -0.24 -0.77 -33.80
C LYS A 90 1.14 -1.19 -34.32
N HIS A 91 2.18 -1.06 -33.51
CA HIS A 91 3.45 -1.71 -33.77
C HIS A 91 3.26 -3.22 -33.60
N GLU A 92 3.74 -3.98 -34.59
CA GLU A 92 3.80 -5.43 -34.55
C GLU A 92 4.42 -5.90 -33.23
N THR A 93 3.80 -6.89 -32.61
CA THR A 93 4.21 -7.47 -31.32
C THR A 93 5.50 -8.26 -31.50
N PRO A 94 6.68 -7.79 -31.02
CA PRO A 94 7.80 -8.67 -30.78
C PRO A 94 7.40 -9.69 -29.71
N ALA A 95 8.05 -10.86 -29.77
CA ALA A 95 7.85 -11.98 -28.89
C ALA A 95 7.65 -11.57 -27.42
N ARG A 96 6.73 -12.25 -26.73
CA ARG A 96 6.47 -12.10 -25.28
C ARG A 96 7.79 -11.88 -24.56
N LEU A 97 7.96 -10.69 -23.97
CA LEU A 97 9.12 -10.38 -23.15
C LEU A 97 9.24 -11.49 -22.10
N LEU A 98 10.34 -12.24 -22.14
CA LEU A 98 10.60 -13.31 -21.17
C LEU A 98 11.01 -12.67 -19.84
N LEU A 99 10.04 -12.03 -19.18
CA LEU A 99 10.16 -11.41 -17.85
C LEU A 99 10.36 -12.45 -16.74
N ASN A 100 10.60 -13.72 -17.10
CA ASN A 100 10.73 -14.85 -16.21
C ASN A 100 12.13 -14.92 -15.58
N SER A 101 13.14 -14.27 -16.13
CA SER A 101 14.49 -14.24 -15.53
C SER A 101 14.70 -13.02 -14.63
N ASN A 102 15.32 -13.21 -13.46
CA ASN A 102 15.74 -12.09 -12.60
C ASN A 102 16.84 -11.25 -13.26
N SER A 103 17.59 -11.83 -14.21
CA SER A 103 18.70 -11.16 -14.89
C SER A 103 18.23 -10.02 -15.81
N ILE A 104 16.97 -10.01 -16.24
CA ILE A 104 16.45 -8.99 -17.15
C ILE A 104 16.48 -7.59 -16.54
N PHE A 105 16.41 -7.49 -15.21
CA PHE A 105 16.45 -6.22 -14.49
C PHE A 105 17.86 -5.65 -14.34
N GLN A 106 18.87 -6.38 -14.80
CA GLN A 106 20.25 -5.88 -14.91
C GLN A 106 20.47 -5.10 -16.22
N GLU A 107 19.60 -5.29 -17.20
CA GLU A 107 19.62 -4.59 -18.49
C GLU A 107 18.57 -3.46 -18.49
N LEU A 108 18.78 -2.45 -19.34
CA LEU A 108 17.87 -1.32 -19.46
C LEU A 108 16.51 -1.80 -20.00
N PRO A 109 15.38 -1.28 -19.46
CA PRO A 109 14.07 -1.60 -20.01
C PRO A 109 13.97 -1.09 -21.45
N PRO A 110 13.46 -1.90 -22.39
CA PRO A 110 13.23 -1.42 -23.75
C PRO A 110 12.22 -0.26 -23.78
N ASP A 111 12.43 0.75 -24.63
CA ASP A 111 11.55 1.93 -24.69
C ASP A 111 10.09 1.58 -25.01
N TYR A 112 9.88 0.55 -25.83
CA TYR A 112 8.54 0.07 -26.20
C TYR A 112 7.82 -0.71 -25.09
N LEU A 113 8.48 -0.98 -23.96
CA LEU A 113 7.94 -1.77 -22.84
C LEU A 113 6.64 -1.16 -22.31
N ILE A 114 6.64 0.16 -22.09
CA ILE A 114 5.49 0.90 -21.56
C ILE A 114 4.23 0.64 -22.40
N LEU A 115 4.41 0.52 -23.72
CA LEU A 115 3.30 0.40 -24.67
C LEU A 115 2.65 -0.98 -24.66
N LYS A 116 3.38 -2.01 -24.21
CA LYS A 116 2.96 -3.41 -24.35
C LYS A 116 2.51 -4.05 -23.06
N LEU A 117 2.96 -3.53 -21.92
CA LEU A 117 2.60 -4.11 -20.64
C LEU A 117 1.12 -3.87 -20.31
N GLN A 118 0.45 -4.96 -19.97
CA GLN A 118 -0.86 -4.93 -19.36
C GLN A 118 -0.74 -4.58 -17.88
N ARG A 119 -1.80 -4.00 -17.31
CA ARG A 119 -1.87 -3.63 -15.89
C ARG A 119 -1.46 -4.77 -14.96
N ARG A 120 -2.00 -5.98 -15.20
CA ARG A 120 -1.68 -7.19 -14.43
C ARG A 120 -0.17 -7.53 -14.49
N GLU A 121 0.46 -7.36 -15.64
CA GLU A 121 1.88 -7.63 -15.83
C GLU A 121 2.73 -6.59 -15.11
N CYS A 122 2.33 -5.31 -15.14
CA CYS A 122 3.00 -4.25 -14.38
C CYS A 122 3.10 -4.60 -12.89
N PHE A 123 1.99 -5.03 -12.26
CA PHE A 123 2.00 -5.40 -10.84
C PHE A 123 2.72 -6.73 -10.56
N ALA A 124 2.71 -7.68 -11.50
CA ALA A 124 3.51 -8.89 -11.38
C ALA A 124 5.02 -8.57 -11.41
N ILE A 125 5.44 -7.69 -12.31
CA ILE A 125 6.82 -7.18 -12.39
C ILE A 125 7.16 -6.40 -11.11
N LEU A 126 6.28 -5.52 -10.66
CA LEU A 126 6.50 -4.70 -9.47
C LEU A 126 6.67 -5.55 -8.20
N SER A 127 5.83 -6.59 -8.06
CA SER A 127 5.95 -7.56 -6.97
C SER A 127 7.30 -8.29 -7.01
N ARG A 128 7.82 -8.58 -8.21
CA ARG A 128 9.13 -9.19 -8.39
C ARG A 128 10.27 -8.23 -8.06
N LEU A 129 10.20 -6.99 -8.56
CA LEU A 129 11.16 -5.93 -8.23
C LEU A 129 11.21 -5.70 -6.72
N THR A 130 10.06 -5.70 -6.04
CA THR A 130 9.98 -5.57 -4.57
C THR A 130 10.77 -6.67 -3.83
N ARG A 131 10.84 -7.89 -4.37
CA ARG A 131 11.64 -8.98 -3.79
C ARG A 131 13.13 -8.87 -4.09
N LEU A 132 13.48 -8.24 -5.22
CA LEU A 132 14.86 -8.13 -5.71
C LEU A 132 15.55 -6.83 -5.29
N ILE A 133 14.80 -5.86 -4.77
CA ILE A 133 15.37 -4.60 -4.30
C ILE A 133 16.30 -4.85 -3.11
N THR A 134 17.53 -4.34 -3.23
CA THR A 134 18.62 -4.47 -2.26
C THR A 134 19.28 -3.11 -2.06
N VAL A 135 20.19 -2.98 -1.09
CA VAL A 135 20.93 -1.72 -0.86
C VAL A 135 21.83 -1.32 -2.04
N SER A 136 22.12 -2.23 -2.95
CA SER A 136 22.99 -2.03 -4.12
C SER A 136 22.21 -2.07 -5.43
N VAL A 137 21.07 -1.39 -5.50
CA VAL A 137 20.35 -1.27 -6.78
C VAL A 137 21.17 -0.48 -7.80
N ASN A 138 21.09 -0.92 -9.06
CA ASN A 138 21.74 -0.25 -10.18
C ASN A 138 20.77 0.70 -10.90
N SER A 139 21.29 1.45 -11.88
CA SER A 139 20.49 2.39 -12.68
C SER A 139 19.42 1.69 -13.52
N ALA A 140 19.72 0.52 -14.09
CA ALA A 140 18.77 -0.25 -14.89
C ALA A 140 17.52 -0.62 -14.07
N PHE A 141 17.70 -1.07 -12.84
CA PHE A 141 16.63 -1.40 -11.91
C PHE A 141 15.76 -0.18 -11.59
N SER A 142 16.37 0.98 -11.35
CA SER A 142 15.66 2.24 -11.15
C SER A 142 14.80 2.61 -12.36
N GLN A 143 15.34 2.43 -13.57
CA GLN A 143 14.60 2.70 -14.80
C GLN A 143 13.43 1.74 -14.99
N TRP A 144 13.58 0.45 -14.66
CA TRP A 144 12.47 -0.50 -14.68
C TRP A 144 11.33 -0.03 -13.79
N ILE A 145 11.61 0.35 -12.54
CA ILE A 145 10.58 0.87 -11.63
C ILE A 145 9.91 2.12 -12.20
N TRP A 146 10.72 3.08 -12.69
CA TRP A 146 10.20 4.32 -13.27
C TRP A 146 9.25 4.05 -14.44
N GLN A 147 9.63 3.20 -15.40
CA GLN A 147 8.80 2.87 -16.55
C GLN A 147 7.49 2.19 -16.15
N ILE A 148 7.53 1.31 -15.14
CA ILE A 148 6.34 0.66 -14.60
C ILE A 148 5.41 1.69 -13.93
N PHE A 149 5.94 2.64 -13.16
CA PHE A 149 5.13 3.69 -12.54
C PHE A 149 4.51 4.66 -13.55
N ILE A 150 5.21 4.98 -14.64
CA ILE A 150 4.64 5.77 -15.74
C ILE A 150 3.45 5.03 -16.35
N ARG A 151 3.53 3.70 -16.46
CA ARG A 151 2.49 2.87 -17.07
C ARG A 151 1.25 2.63 -16.20
N ILE A 152 1.40 2.54 -14.89
CA ILE A 152 0.30 2.26 -13.95
C ILE A 152 -0.57 3.52 -13.78
N ASP A 153 -1.88 3.42 -13.93
CA ASP A 153 -2.79 4.56 -13.73
C ASP A 153 -2.98 4.89 -12.23
N ASN A 154 -3.45 6.10 -11.94
CA ASN A 154 -3.64 6.58 -10.56
C ASN A 154 -4.79 5.89 -9.78
N ILE A 155 -5.75 5.27 -10.47
CA ILE A 155 -6.81 4.50 -9.83
C ILE A 155 -6.25 3.11 -9.54
N LEU A 156 -6.09 2.78 -8.25
CA LEU A 156 -5.56 1.50 -7.79
C LEU A 156 -6.65 0.71 -7.04
N GLU A 157 -6.67 -0.60 -7.27
CA GLU A 157 -7.43 -1.54 -6.46
C GLU A 157 -6.74 -1.80 -5.11
N ALA A 158 -7.46 -2.35 -4.13
CA ALA A 158 -6.93 -2.55 -2.78
C ALA A 158 -5.68 -3.45 -2.73
N ASN A 159 -5.66 -4.51 -3.55
CA ASN A 159 -4.51 -5.41 -3.73
C ASN A 159 -3.30 -4.68 -4.35
N GLU A 160 -3.54 -3.83 -5.35
CA GLU A 160 -2.52 -3.04 -6.03
C GLU A 160 -1.92 -1.97 -5.11
N CYS A 161 -2.76 -1.31 -4.31
CA CYS A 161 -2.32 -0.45 -3.22
C CYS A 161 -1.39 -1.19 -2.26
N SER A 162 -1.74 -2.42 -1.85
CA SER A 162 -0.87 -3.22 -0.98
C SER A 162 0.50 -3.46 -1.59
N ILE A 163 0.57 -3.83 -2.87
CA ILE A 163 1.85 -4.06 -3.58
C ILE A 163 2.69 -2.77 -3.63
N MET A 164 2.07 -1.64 -3.93
CA MET A 164 2.76 -0.33 -3.96
C MET A 164 3.30 0.06 -2.58
N ARG A 165 2.50 -0.18 -1.54
CA ARG A 165 2.89 0.08 -0.14
C ARG A 165 4.04 -0.82 0.29
N ASP A 166 4.02 -2.10 -0.06
CA ASP A 166 5.09 -3.04 0.30
C ASP A 166 6.42 -2.64 -0.36
N LEU A 167 6.38 -2.20 -1.62
CA LEU A 167 7.55 -1.65 -2.30
C LEU A 167 8.10 -0.42 -1.58
N ALA A 168 7.24 0.54 -1.24
CA ALA A 168 7.65 1.76 -0.54
C ALA A 168 8.20 1.47 0.86
N LYS A 169 7.54 0.61 1.65
CA LYS A 169 8.04 0.17 2.96
C LYS A 169 9.42 -0.48 2.85
N ARG A 170 9.62 -1.31 1.82
CA ARG A 170 10.92 -1.94 1.57
C ARG A 170 11.98 -0.90 1.21
N ALA A 171 11.64 0.09 0.39
CA ALA A 171 12.54 1.21 0.05
C ALA A 171 12.90 2.06 1.28
N ILE A 172 11.93 2.38 2.15
CA ILE A 172 12.16 3.10 3.42
C ILE A 172 13.14 2.33 4.30
N HIS A 173 12.90 1.03 4.49
CA HIS A 173 13.77 0.17 5.29
C HIS A 173 15.20 0.14 4.72
N LEU A 174 15.36 -0.05 3.41
CA LEU A 174 16.68 -0.10 2.77
C LEU A 174 17.39 1.27 2.82
N LYS A 175 16.65 2.38 2.69
CA LYS A 175 17.20 3.73 2.86
C LYS A 175 17.76 3.94 4.26
N ARG A 176 17.08 3.46 5.30
CA ARG A 176 17.56 3.51 6.69
C ARG A 176 18.87 2.72 6.85
N VAL A 177 18.90 1.47 6.39
CA VAL A 177 20.10 0.60 6.43
C VAL A 177 21.28 1.25 5.68
N LEU A 178 21.01 1.90 4.55
CA LEU A 178 22.03 2.61 3.78
C LEU A 178 22.62 3.79 4.57
N GLY A 179 21.77 4.58 5.23
CA GLY A 179 22.21 5.71 6.06
C GLY A 179 23.04 5.29 7.28
N GLU A 180 22.69 4.16 7.91
CA GLU A 180 23.49 3.57 8.99
C GLU A 180 24.89 3.16 8.50
N THR A 181 24.98 2.59 7.30
CA THR A 181 26.25 2.11 6.70
C THR A 181 27.17 3.27 6.25
N GLU A 182 26.61 4.38 5.77
CA GLU A 182 27.37 5.57 5.37
C GLU A 182 28.00 6.30 6.57
N GLY A 183 27.37 6.23 7.75
CA GLY A 183 27.88 6.82 8.99
C GLY A 183 29.18 6.17 9.51
N GLU A 184 29.52 4.97 9.04
CA GLU A 184 30.70 4.20 9.49
C GLU A 184 31.95 4.39 8.61
N GLY A 185 31.96 5.38 7.69
CA GLY A 185 33.18 5.84 7.03
C GLY A 185 33.66 5.03 5.82
N ASN A 186 32.79 4.20 5.21
CA ASN A 186 33.15 3.42 4.03
C ASN A 186 32.86 4.14 2.70
N VAL A 187 33.88 4.17 1.83
CA VAL A 187 33.94 4.84 0.53
C VAL A 187 33.18 4.06 -0.55
N ALA A 188 31.85 3.90 -0.40
CA ALA A 188 30.97 3.27 -1.40
C ALA A 188 30.12 4.31 -2.19
N GLY A 189 30.69 5.50 -2.43
CA GLY A 189 29.95 6.73 -2.71
C GLY A 189 29.17 6.87 -4.03
N GLN A 190 29.32 5.97 -5.02
CA GLN A 190 28.54 6.05 -6.28
C GLN A 190 27.39 5.05 -6.36
N THR A 191 27.59 3.80 -5.94
CA THR A 191 26.50 2.82 -5.92
C THR A 191 25.48 3.16 -4.83
N SER A 192 25.96 3.74 -3.73
CA SER A 192 25.10 4.25 -2.65
C SER A 192 24.19 5.39 -3.11
N SER A 193 24.70 6.30 -3.97
CA SER A 193 23.91 7.46 -4.41
C SER A 193 22.75 7.06 -5.34
N ILE A 194 22.97 6.15 -6.28
CA ILE A 194 21.90 5.62 -7.15
C ILE A 194 20.81 4.95 -6.29
N ALA A 195 21.21 4.11 -5.35
CA ALA A 195 20.26 3.43 -4.47
C ALA A 195 19.41 4.41 -3.65
N LYS A 196 20.04 5.42 -3.07
CA LYS A 196 19.36 6.50 -2.35
C LYS A 196 18.33 7.20 -3.23
N PHE A 197 18.73 7.66 -4.43
CA PHE A 197 17.81 8.30 -5.37
C PHE A 197 16.66 7.39 -5.79
N THR A 198 16.92 6.10 -6.04
CA THR A 198 15.88 5.13 -6.39
C THR A 198 14.87 4.97 -5.25
N PHE A 199 15.34 4.83 -4.01
CA PHE A 199 14.43 4.68 -2.86
C PHE A 199 13.62 5.95 -2.63
N ASP A 200 14.23 7.12 -2.72
CA ASP A 200 13.56 8.40 -2.57
C ASP A 200 12.50 8.62 -3.65
N MET A 201 12.83 8.29 -4.90
CA MET A 201 11.89 8.32 -6.03
C MET A 201 10.68 7.39 -5.77
N ILE A 202 10.91 6.17 -5.28
CA ILE A 202 9.81 5.24 -4.94
C ILE A 202 8.91 5.84 -3.86
N ILE A 203 9.49 6.32 -2.77
CA ILE A 203 8.76 6.84 -1.61
C ILE A 203 7.90 8.03 -2.03
N ILE A 204 8.47 8.97 -2.80
CA ILE A 204 7.78 10.17 -3.26
C ILE A 204 6.64 9.82 -4.20
N ILE A 205 6.88 8.97 -5.21
CA ILE A 205 5.83 8.62 -6.17
C ILE A 205 4.70 7.86 -5.46
N VAL A 206 5.01 6.88 -4.62
CA VAL A 206 3.99 6.12 -3.89
C VAL A 206 3.22 7.01 -2.91
N GLY A 207 3.93 7.86 -2.16
CA GLY A 207 3.33 8.76 -1.17
C GLY A 207 2.51 9.88 -1.79
N LYS A 208 3.08 10.65 -2.73
CA LYS A 208 2.45 11.84 -3.32
C LYS A 208 1.53 11.49 -4.49
N TYR A 209 1.99 10.72 -5.48
CA TYR A 209 1.17 10.43 -6.67
C TYR A 209 0.04 9.43 -6.38
N TYR A 210 0.36 8.32 -5.71
CA TYR A 210 -0.61 7.27 -5.37
C TYR A 210 -1.29 7.47 -4.01
N ARG A 211 -1.11 8.65 -3.41
CA ARG A 211 -1.79 9.13 -2.19
C ARG A 211 -1.62 8.23 -0.97
N GLN A 212 -0.49 7.53 -0.86
CA GLN A 212 -0.12 6.79 0.34
C GLN A 212 0.66 7.70 1.31
N SER A 213 0.08 8.86 1.65
CA SER A 213 0.78 9.92 2.38
C SER A 213 1.18 9.53 3.79
N ASP A 214 0.57 8.49 4.37
CA ASP A 214 0.96 7.91 5.65
C ASP A 214 2.36 7.27 5.63
N LEU A 215 2.91 7.01 4.44
CA LEU A 215 4.28 6.53 4.26
C LEU A 215 5.31 7.66 4.15
N LEU A 216 4.87 8.90 3.98
CA LEU A 216 5.78 10.04 3.94
C LEU A 216 6.16 10.44 5.38
N PRO A 217 7.41 10.87 5.62
CA PRO A 217 7.77 11.45 6.90
C PRO A 217 6.89 12.68 7.18
N LEU A 218 6.50 12.87 8.43
CA LEU A 218 5.56 13.92 8.89
C LEU A 218 6.00 15.37 8.59
N SER A 219 7.18 15.59 8.01
CA SER A 219 7.69 16.92 7.63
C SER A 219 6.93 17.59 6.48
N ASP A 220 6.16 16.84 5.68
CA ASP A 220 5.48 17.34 4.47
C ASP A 220 4.05 17.88 4.73
N TYR A 221 3.62 17.99 6.00
CA TYR A 221 2.33 18.57 6.38
C TYR A 221 2.47 20.03 6.83
N HIS A 222 2.96 20.91 5.95
CA HIS A 222 2.91 22.36 6.16
C HIS A 222 2.53 23.12 4.91
#